data_AF-A0A4P8ZF21-F1
#
_entry.id   AF-A0A4P8ZF21-F1
#
_cell.length_a   1.000
_cell.length_b   1.000
_cell.length_c   1.000
_cell.angle_alpha   90.00
_cell.angle_beta   90.00
_cell.angle_gamma   90.00
#
_symmetry.space_group_name_H-M   'P 1'
#
loop_
_entity.id
_entity.type
_entity.pdbx_description
1 polymer ?
#
loop_
_entity_poly.entity_id
_entity_poly.type
_entity_poly.pdbx_seq_one_letter_code
_entity_poly.pdbx_strand_id
1 'polypeptide(L)'
;METIDGVPVTDKMIQEWSDEAERGYDVDVLKKRGRRPIGDGAARVVPVRMDDSLVAAVDQRAEKDGTSRSEIIRSAVRAFVA
;
A
#
# COMPACT_ATOMS: atom_id res chain seq x y z
N MET A 1 -2.31 17.19 -27.29
CA MET A 1 -3.64 16.64 -27.00
C MET A 1 -3.44 15.58 -25.94
N GLU A 2 -4.09 15.73 -24.79
CA GLU A 2 -3.95 14.76 -23.70
C GLU A 2 -4.66 13.44 -24.07
N THR A 3 -4.09 12.32 -23.65
CA THR A 3 -4.59 10.99 -23.99
C THR A 3 -4.70 10.13 -22.74
N ILE A 4 -5.72 9.27 -22.68
CA ILE A 4 -5.89 8.23 -21.67
C ILE A 4 -5.92 6.89 -22.39
N ASP A 5 -5.03 5.97 -22.02
CA ASP A 5 -4.85 4.66 -22.68
C ASP A 5 -4.70 4.75 -24.21
N GLY A 6 -4.04 5.82 -24.69
CA GLY A 6 -3.82 6.07 -26.11
C GLY A 6 -5.01 6.70 -26.85
N VAL A 7 -6.14 6.93 -26.17
CA VAL A 7 -7.33 7.59 -26.71
C VAL A 7 -7.27 9.10 -26.43
N PRO A 8 -7.45 9.97 -27.45
CA PRO A 8 -7.51 11.41 -27.23
C PRO A 8 -8.69 11.83 -26.37
N VAL A 9 -8.42 12.66 -25.35
CA VAL A 9 -9.46 13.26 -24.53
C VAL A 9 -10.16 14.36 -25.33
N THR A 10 -11.50 14.30 -25.37
CA THR A 10 -12.34 15.29 -26.06
C THR A 10 -13.01 16.22 -25.06
N ASP A 11 -13.38 17.44 -25.48
CA ASP A 11 -14.11 18.40 -24.62
C ASP A 11 -15.41 17.82 -24.08
N LYS A 12 -16.07 16.95 -24.87
CA LYS A 12 -17.27 16.23 -24.43
C LYS A 12 -16.99 15.30 -23.26
N MET A 13 -15.88 14.55 -23.29
CA MET A 13 -15.48 13.67 -22.19
C MET A 13 -15.17 14.47 -20.92
N ILE A 14 -14.53 15.62 -21.08
CA ILE A 14 -14.25 16.54 -19.97
C ILE A 14 -15.55 17.03 -19.34
N GLN A 15 -16.53 17.45 -20.15
CA GLN A 15 -17.82 17.90 -19.64
C GLN A 15 -18.58 16.76 -18.92
N GLU A 16 -18.61 15.56 -19.51
CA GLU A 16 -19.26 14.40 -18.88
C GLU A 16 -18.65 14.07 -17.51
N TRP A 17 -17.31 14.13 -17.38
CA TRP A 17 -16.64 13.90 -16.09
C TRP A 17 -16.89 15.04 -15.09
N SER A 18 -16.96 16.29 -15.56
CA SER A 18 -17.29 17.44 -14.70
C SER A 18 -18.70 17.30 -14.13
N ASP A 19 -19.68 17.01 -14.98
CA ASP A 19 -21.07 16.82 -14.58
C ASP A 19 -21.22 15.65 -13.59
N GLU A 20 -20.47 14.56 -13.82
CA GLU A 20 -20.42 13.42 -12.91
C GLU A 20 -19.88 13.80 -11.52
N ALA A 21 -18.79 14.58 -11.47
CA ALA A 21 -18.20 15.04 -10.22
C ALA A 21 -19.12 15.99 -9.46
N GLU A 22 -19.77 16.93 -10.15
CA GLU A 22 -20.70 17.91 -9.56
C GLU A 22 -21.98 17.25 -9.03
N ARG A 23 -22.49 16.22 -9.71
CA ARG A 23 -23.62 15.40 -9.25
C ARG A 23 -23.29 14.67 -7.93
N GLY A 24 -22.01 14.39 -7.70
CA GLY A 24 -21.54 13.66 -6.53
C GLY A 24 -21.74 12.14 -6.63
N TYR A 25 -21.06 11.41 -5.74
CA TYR A 25 -21.14 9.96 -5.65
C TYR A 25 -21.89 9.53 -4.39
N ASP A 26 -22.72 8.50 -4.50
CA ASP A 26 -23.29 7.82 -3.36
C ASP A 26 -22.17 7.04 -2.64
N VAL A 27 -21.73 7.56 -1.50
CA VAL A 27 -20.62 6.99 -0.72
C VAL A 27 -20.99 5.67 -0.05
N ASP A 28 -22.28 5.39 0.14
CA ASP A 28 -22.75 4.20 0.84
C ASP A 28 -22.65 2.95 -0.05
N VAL A 29 -22.71 3.11 -1.38
CA VAL A 29 -22.51 2.02 -2.35
C VAL A 29 -21.04 1.77 -2.67
N LEU A 30 -20.13 2.68 -2.29
CA LEU A 30 -18.70 2.51 -2.51
C LEU A 30 -18.15 1.45 -1.55
N LYS A 31 -17.55 0.39 -2.10
CA LYS A 31 -16.81 -0.59 -1.29
C LYS A 31 -15.63 0.11 -0.62
N LYS A 32 -15.57 0.05 0.72
CA LYS A 32 -14.36 0.41 1.47
C LYS A 32 -13.19 -0.44 0.97
N ARG A 33 -12.30 0.16 0.19
CA ARG A 33 -11.03 -0.47 -0.16
C ARG A 33 -10.17 -0.53 1.10
N GLY A 34 -10.17 -1.67 1.77
CA GLY A 34 -9.18 -1.99 2.79
C GLY A 34 -7.81 -2.26 2.17
N ARG A 35 -6.76 -2.17 2.99
CA ARG A 35 -5.42 -2.63 2.58
C ARG A 35 -5.48 -4.14 2.33
N ARG A 36 -4.89 -4.60 1.23
CA ARG A 36 -4.80 -6.04 0.94
C ARG A 36 -4.10 -6.76 2.11
N PRO A 37 -4.62 -7.91 2.55
CA PRO A 37 -3.99 -8.68 3.62
C PRO A 37 -2.57 -9.12 3.26
N ILE A 38 -1.74 -9.30 4.29
CA ILE A 38 -0.41 -9.92 4.17
C ILE A 38 -0.61 -11.41 4.46
N GLY A 39 -0.64 -12.24 3.41
CA GLY A 39 -0.97 -13.67 3.50
C GLY A 39 -2.48 -13.95 3.40
N ASP A 40 -2.94 -15.05 3.99
CA ASP A 40 -4.33 -15.54 3.87
C ASP A 40 -5.36 -14.77 4.71
N GLY A 41 -4.92 -13.74 5.45
CA GLY A 41 -5.81 -12.98 6.32
C GLY A 41 -5.18 -11.71 6.89
N ALA A 42 -5.91 -11.07 7.79
CA ALA A 42 -5.42 -9.90 8.50
C ALA A 42 -4.17 -10.26 9.33
N ALA A 43 -3.12 -9.45 9.21
CA ALA A 43 -1.90 -9.65 9.99
C ALA A 43 -2.17 -9.43 11.49
N ARG A 44 -1.67 -10.33 12.33
CA ARG A 44 -1.65 -10.15 13.79
C ARG A 44 -0.36 -9.44 14.19
N VAL A 45 -0.46 -8.43 15.06
CA VAL A 45 0.70 -7.77 15.68
C VAL A 45 1.19 -8.62 16.86
N VAL A 46 2.47 -8.99 16.85
CA VAL A 46 3.13 -9.71 17.95
C VAL A 46 4.23 -8.80 18.51
N PRO A 47 4.11 -8.29 19.75
CA PRO A 47 5.13 -7.43 20.34
C PRO A 47 6.35 -8.26 20.75
N VAL A 48 7.55 -7.79 20.40
CA VAL A 48 8.84 -8.40 20.75
C VAL A 48 9.73 -7.35 21.40
N ARG A 49 10.37 -7.69 22.52
CA ARG A 49 11.38 -6.83 23.16
C ARG A 49 12.72 -7.04 22.46
N MET A 50 13.34 -5.94 22.05
CA MET A 50 14.68 -5.89 21.47
C MET A 50 15.45 -4.80 22.18
N ASP A 51 16.74 -5.01 22.40
CA ASP A 51 17.62 -3.92 22.83
C ASP A 51 17.86 -2.92 21.69
N ASP A 52 18.29 -1.71 22.05
CA ASP A 52 18.46 -0.61 21.08
C ASP A 52 19.51 -0.93 20.01
N SER A 53 20.52 -1.75 20.34
CA SER A 53 21.57 -2.12 19.38
C SER A 53 21.03 -3.02 18.28
N LEU A 54 20.16 -3.97 18.65
CA LEU A 54 19.49 -4.84 17.68
C LEU A 54 18.51 -4.05 16.81
N VAL A 55 17.75 -3.12 17.39
CA VAL A 55 16.85 -2.24 16.61
C VAL A 55 17.65 -1.43 15.58
N ALA A 56 18.77 -0.82 15.99
CA ALA A 56 19.63 -0.07 15.09
C ALA A 56 20.23 -0.93 13.96
N ALA A 57 20.62 -2.17 14.27
CA ALA A 57 21.16 -3.08 13.26
C ALA A 57 20.11 -3.47 12.21
N VAL A 58 18.87 -3.73 12.63
CA VAL A 58 17.76 -4.02 11.71
C VAL A 58 17.43 -2.80 10.83
N ASP A 59 17.49 -1.59 11.40
CA ASP A 59 17.25 -0.35 10.66
C ASP A 59 18.29 -0.08 9.60
N GLN A 60 19.58 -0.16 9.94
CA GLN A 60 20.65 -0.03 8.95
C GLN A 60 20.52 -1.06 7.84
N ARG A 61 20.09 -2.29 8.18
CA ARG A 61 19.86 -3.31 7.17
C ARG A 61 18.68 -2.97 6.26
N ALA A 62 17.59 -2.47 6.81
CA ALA A 62 16.43 -2.05 6.05
C ALA A 62 16.77 -0.90 5.08
N GLU A 63 17.55 0.09 5.52
CA GLU A 63 18.05 1.19 4.68
C GLU A 63 18.92 0.67 3.54
N LYS A 64 19.89 -0.21 3.85
CA LYS A 64 20.79 -0.80 2.85
C LYS A 64 20.03 -1.60 1.78
N ASP A 65 19.01 -2.35 2.20
CA ASP A 65 18.23 -3.21 1.32
C ASP A 65 17.05 -2.48 0.66
N GLY A 66 16.87 -1.17 0.92
CA GLY A 66 15.77 -0.37 0.35
C GLY A 66 14.38 -0.87 0.76
N THR A 67 14.27 -1.45 1.95
CA THR A 67 13.05 -2.10 2.46
C THR A 67 12.65 -1.54 3.83
N SER A 68 11.61 -2.11 4.43
CA SER A 68 11.15 -1.72 5.77
C SER A 68 11.74 -2.61 6.86
N ARG A 69 11.90 -2.06 8.08
CA ARG A 69 12.23 -2.83 9.29
C ARG A 69 11.38 -4.09 9.44
N SER A 70 10.06 -3.94 9.26
CA SER A 70 9.12 -5.07 9.37
C SER A 70 9.37 -6.16 8.32
N GLU A 71 9.86 -5.80 7.13
CA GLU A 71 10.19 -6.77 6.09
C GLU A 71 11.46 -7.53 6.41
N ILE A 72 12.50 -6.85 6.91
CA ILE A 72 13.72 -7.51 7.42
C ILE A 72 13.38 -8.51 8.54
N ILE A 73 12.54 -8.10 9.49
CA ILE A 73 12.13 -8.99 10.60
C ILE A 73 11.35 -10.19 10.05
N ARG A 74 10.37 -9.97 9.17
CA ARG A 74 9.56 -11.07 8.59
C ARG A 74 10.41 -12.02 7.75
N SER A 75 11.35 -11.51 6.95
CA SER A 75 12.21 -12.35 6.12
C SER A 75 13.15 -13.20 6.98
N ALA A 76 13.74 -12.62 8.03
CA ALA A 76 14.57 -13.35 8.98
C ALA A 76 13.77 -14.45 9.70
N VAL A 77 12.56 -14.15 10.18
CA VAL A 77 11.69 -15.16 10.82
C VAL A 77 11.33 -16.28 9.83
N ARG A 78 10.95 -15.95 8.59
CA ARG A 78 10.66 -16.96 7.55
C ARG A 78 11.86 -17.84 7.24
N ALA A 79 13.05 -17.25 7.14
CA ALA A 79 14.29 -17.99 6.88
C ALA A 79 14.68 -18.89 8.06
N PHE A 80 14.37 -18.49 9.29
CA PHE A 80 14.68 -19.27 10.49
C PHE A 80 13.74 -20.47 10.69
N VAL A 81 12.46 -20.35 10.31
CA VAL A 81 11.46 -21.42 10.48
C VAL A 81 11.28 -22.34 9.27
N ALA A 82 11.99 -22.05 8.17
CA ALA A 82 12.00 -22.88 6.97
C ALA A 82 12.80 -24.16 7.19
#